data_AF-A0A817S172-F1
#
_entry.id   AF-A0A817S172-F1
#
_cell.length_a   1.000
_cell.length_b   1.000
_cell.length_c   1.000
_cell.angle_alpha   90.00
_cell.angle_beta   90.00
_cell.angle_gamma   90.00
#
_symmetry.space_group_name_H-M   'P 1'
#
loop_
_entity.id
_entity.type
_entity.pdbx_description
1 polymer ?
#
loop_
_entity_poly.entity_id
_entity_poly.type
_entity_poly.pdbx_seq_one_letter_code
_entity_poly.pdbx_strand_id
1 'polypeptide(L)'
;MANGSHFLGGTITWQLQNKSATGTPVAVLITQTYSWTYTSAICTSTMIATNQLIPISVGSLTCSPICPVGFGTVSATPHCTDISVINGITVGQHLDTVHIPTGSNFSIAFAGGAWGSLTSGGSSWSITSHVNLVLRTNNGKYNSAPVSTMMSPINIILNESTIITVPLSDADGDVLRCRWATSSNGVDECASVCPPSSLPSNTTIYSNCTIVITGSTVGNKFAVGLMVEDFINSTSSVPLSSVPVQFIVKVIAPLSCIYQPKLILPTESCTPIKVNETFTSTLLAINNCGAIVTITDISTLSFSGMVQTSVIKFNSSVFYKNLTWTPTINQVGYQPKFSLHNTVLHSMSHKMVRIHVLGLHTLQKQRQQQQQQHP
;
A
#
# COMPACT_ATOMS: atom_id res chain seq x y z
N MET A 1 -23.48 -17.47 3.77
CA MET A 1 -23.03 -16.38 4.68
C MET A 1 -21.70 -16.79 5.30
N ALA A 2 -20.58 -16.37 4.72
CA ALA A 2 -19.27 -16.58 5.32
C ALA A 2 -18.96 -15.36 6.20
N ASN A 3 -19.30 -15.44 7.49
CA ASN A 3 -19.06 -14.39 8.46
C ASN A 3 -17.62 -14.50 8.99
N GLY A 4 -16.64 -14.32 8.10
CA GLY A 4 -15.24 -14.21 8.46
C GLY A 4 -14.86 -12.74 8.46
N SER A 5 -14.58 -12.15 9.62
CA SER A 5 -13.93 -10.85 9.71
C SER A 5 -12.44 -11.01 9.46
N HIS A 6 -11.96 -10.69 8.25
CA HIS A 6 -10.59 -11.06 7.87
C HIS A 6 -9.85 -10.04 7.00
N PHE A 7 -10.55 -9.17 6.26
CA PHE A 7 -9.88 -8.19 5.42
C PHE A 7 -9.30 -7.03 6.23
N LEU A 8 -8.04 -6.66 5.98
CA LEU A 8 -7.35 -5.59 6.71
C LEU A 8 -7.05 -4.36 5.85
N GLY A 9 -7.27 -4.43 4.54
CA GLY A 9 -7.01 -3.31 3.62
C GLY A 9 -6.18 -3.73 2.41
N GLY A 10 -5.90 -2.78 1.54
CA GLY A 10 -5.17 -3.02 0.31
C GLY A 10 -5.22 -1.86 -0.67
N THR A 11 -4.73 -2.14 -1.88
CA THR A 11 -4.66 -1.22 -3.02
C THR A 11 -4.68 -2.01 -4.33
N ILE A 12 -5.14 -1.37 -5.40
CA ILE A 12 -5.04 -1.86 -6.77
C ILE A 12 -4.53 -0.71 -7.65
N THR A 13 -3.36 -0.88 -8.26
CA THR A 13 -2.81 0.09 -9.21
C THR A 13 -2.54 -0.59 -10.55
N TRP A 14 -2.27 0.21 -11.58
CA TRP A 14 -2.03 -0.27 -12.93
C TRP A 14 -1.04 0.62 -13.67
N GLN A 15 -0.28 0.02 -14.58
CA GLN A 15 0.63 0.75 -15.46
C GLN A 15 0.80 0.01 -16.78
N LEU A 16 1.25 0.72 -17.82
CA LEU A 16 1.67 0.06 -19.04
C LEU A 16 3.00 -0.67 -18.85
N GLN A 17 3.10 -1.89 -19.37
CA GLN A 17 4.39 -2.59 -19.44
C GLN A 17 5.37 -1.88 -20.38
N ASN A 18 4.87 -1.35 -21.49
CA ASN A 18 5.65 -0.54 -22.42
C ASN A 18 5.05 0.87 -22.50
N LYS A 19 5.68 1.83 -21.82
CA LYS A 19 5.28 3.25 -21.83
C LYS A 19 5.32 3.92 -23.22
N SER A 20 6.04 3.32 -24.18
CA SER A 20 6.15 3.79 -25.55
C SER A 20 5.18 3.08 -26.51
N ALA A 21 4.29 2.21 -26.00
CA ALA A 21 3.31 1.54 -26.85
C ALA A 21 2.39 2.55 -27.54
N THR A 22 2.13 2.34 -28.84
CA THR A 22 1.24 3.17 -29.67
C THR A 22 0.13 2.38 -30.36
N GLY A 23 0.19 1.04 -30.32
CA GLY A 23 -0.80 0.13 -30.92
C GLY A 23 -1.98 -0.19 -30.00
N THR A 24 -2.92 -1.01 -30.50
CA THR A 24 -4.06 -1.53 -29.75
C THR A 24 -4.19 -3.05 -30.00
N PRO A 25 -4.44 -3.88 -28.97
CA PRO A 25 -4.51 -3.54 -27.54
C PRO A 25 -3.13 -3.22 -26.93
N VAL A 26 -3.12 -2.59 -25.76
CA VAL A 26 -1.91 -2.33 -24.97
C VAL A 26 -1.84 -3.28 -23.77
N ALA A 27 -0.63 -3.69 -23.40
CA ALA A 27 -0.36 -4.53 -22.23
C ALA A 27 -0.36 -3.68 -20.94
N VAL A 28 -1.37 -3.90 -20.10
CA VAL A 28 -1.56 -3.24 -18.80
C VAL A 28 -1.22 -4.23 -17.70
N LEU A 29 -0.23 -3.89 -16.88
CA LEU A 29 0.12 -4.61 -15.67
C LEU A 29 -0.75 -4.10 -14.53
N ILE A 30 -1.59 -4.97 -13.98
CA ILE A 30 -2.39 -4.71 -12.79
C ILE A 30 -1.62 -5.25 -11.58
N THR A 31 -1.41 -4.40 -10.58
CA THR A 31 -0.78 -4.79 -9.30
C THR A 31 -1.80 -4.66 -8.19
N GLN A 32 -2.08 -5.77 -7.52
CA GLN A 32 -2.99 -5.87 -6.40
C GLN A 32 -2.18 -6.15 -5.14
N THR A 33 -2.41 -5.42 -4.05
CA THR A 33 -1.78 -5.71 -2.75
C THR A 33 -2.85 -5.69 -1.68
N TYR A 34 -2.94 -6.78 -0.91
CA TYR A 34 -4.01 -6.99 0.05
C TYR A 34 -3.44 -7.50 1.37
N SER A 35 -4.10 -7.12 2.46
CA SER A 35 -3.78 -7.56 3.81
C SER A 35 -4.96 -8.28 4.42
N TRP A 36 -4.68 -9.37 5.13
CA TRP A 36 -5.68 -10.16 5.85
C TRP A 36 -5.21 -10.52 7.25
N THR A 37 -6.16 -10.92 8.10
CA THR A 37 -5.85 -11.55 9.37
C THR A 37 -5.09 -12.85 9.13
N TYR A 38 -3.98 -13.02 9.84
CA TYR A 38 -3.10 -14.19 9.72
C TYR A 38 -3.85 -15.53 9.83
N THR A 39 -4.82 -15.63 10.76
CA THR A 39 -5.61 -16.84 10.99
C THR A 39 -6.55 -17.21 9.84
N SER A 40 -6.89 -16.26 8.98
CA SER A 40 -7.80 -16.46 7.84
C SER A 40 -7.07 -16.65 6.52
N ALA A 41 -5.83 -16.17 6.45
CA ALA A 41 -4.99 -16.18 5.27
C ALA A 41 -3.56 -16.52 5.71
N ILE A 42 -3.30 -17.81 5.97
CA ILE A 42 -2.01 -18.22 6.54
C ILE A 42 -0.93 -18.06 5.48
N CYS A 43 0.11 -17.29 5.83
CA CYS A 43 1.37 -17.27 5.12
C CYS A 43 2.50 -17.82 6.00
N THR A 44 3.60 -18.26 5.38
CA THR A 44 4.84 -18.65 6.06
C THR A 44 6.05 -18.06 5.36
N SER A 45 7.19 -17.98 6.06
CA SER A 45 8.46 -17.55 5.43
C SER A 45 8.85 -18.44 4.24
N THR A 46 8.52 -19.74 4.29
CA THR A 46 8.74 -20.67 3.16
C THR A 46 7.89 -20.29 1.96
N MET A 47 6.63 -19.91 2.15
CA MET A 47 5.76 -19.45 1.06
C MET A 47 6.29 -18.18 0.41
N ILE A 48 6.82 -17.23 1.20
CA ILE A 48 7.47 -16.02 0.68
C ILE A 48 8.70 -16.41 -0.17
N ALA A 49 9.58 -17.26 0.38
CA ALA A 49 10.81 -17.68 -0.28
C ALA A 49 10.58 -18.51 -1.56
N THR A 50 9.47 -19.22 -1.65
CA THR A 50 9.10 -20.06 -2.81
C THR A 50 8.01 -19.42 -3.69
N ASN A 51 7.68 -18.14 -3.44
CA ASN A 51 6.68 -17.37 -4.16
C ASN A 51 5.32 -18.09 -4.28
N GLN A 52 4.83 -18.68 -3.19
CA GLN A 52 3.57 -19.42 -3.17
C GLN A 52 2.36 -18.49 -3.00
N LEU A 53 1.25 -18.88 -3.64
CA LEU A 53 -0.05 -18.27 -3.42
C LEU A 53 -0.50 -18.48 -1.97
N ILE A 54 -1.15 -17.47 -1.40
CA ILE A 54 -1.83 -17.61 -0.12
C ILE A 54 -3.03 -18.55 -0.34
N PRO A 55 -3.20 -19.61 0.49
CA PRO A 55 -4.28 -20.59 0.35
C PRO A 55 -5.61 -20.01 0.86
N ILE A 56 -6.06 -18.93 0.25
CA ILE A 56 -7.35 -18.29 0.49
C ILE A 56 -8.17 -18.38 -0.79
N SER A 57 -9.43 -18.79 -0.67
CA SER A 57 -10.36 -18.72 -1.80
C SER A 57 -10.88 -17.30 -1.89
N VAL A 58 -10.27 -16.52 -2.79
CA VAL A 58 -10.76 -15.21 -3.19
C VAL A 58 -11.24 -15.28 -4.65
N GLY A 59 -12.12 -14.37 -5.01
CA GLY A 59 -12.67 -14.29 -6.37
C GLY A 59 -11.70 -13.65 -7.36
N SER A 60 -12.27 -13.06 -8.40
CA SER A 60 -11.55 -12.32 -9.44
C SER A 60 -11.92 -10.84 -9.38
N LEU A 61 -11.10 -10.00 -10.00
CA LEU A 61 -11.48 -8.60 -10.22
C LEU A 61 -12.73 -8.52 -11.09
N THR A 62 -13.58 -7.56 -10.76
CA THR A 62 -14.76 -7.18 -11.54
C THR A 62 -14.55 -5.81 -12.16
N CYS A 63 -15.37 -5.43 -13.14
CA CYS A 63 -15.28 -4.11 -13.75
C CYS A 63 -16.61 -3.37 -13.70
N SER A 64 -16.54 -2.05 -13.68
CA SER A 64 -17.70 -1.16 -13.84
C SER A 64 -17.38 -0.09 -14.89
N PRO A 65 -18.29 0.20 -15.85
CA PRO A 65 -19.58 -0.44 -16.04
C PRO A 65 -19.48 -1.85 -16.67
N ILE A 66 -18.41 -2.14 -17.41
CA ILE A 66 -18.16 -3.44 -18.05
C ILE A 66 -16.67 -3.68 -18.23
N CYS A 67 -16.24 -4.94 -18.21
CA CYS A 67 -14.85 -5.27 -18.52
C CYS A 67 -14.63 -5.13 -20.04
N PRO A 68 -13.57 -4.42 -20.46
CA PRO A 68 -13.24 -4.32 -21.88
C PRO A 68 -12.81 -5.69 -22.43
N VAL A 69 -12.91 -5.84 -23.76
CA VAL A 69 -12.37 -7.01 -24.46
C VAL A 69 -10.89 -7.18 -24.11
N GLY A 70 -10.47 -8.40 -23.83
CA GLY A 70 -9.07 -8.71 -23.46
C GLY A 70 -8.72 -8.51 -21.97
N PHE A 71 -9.66 -8.04 -21.13
CA PHE A 71 -9.48 -8.05 -19.67
C PHE A 71 -9.44 -9.48 -19.11
N GLY A 72 -10.28 -10.38 -19.64
CA GLY A 72 -10.31 -11.78 -19.22
C GLY A 72 -10.73 -11.95 -17.75
N THR A 73 -10.17 -12.97 -17.09
CA THR A 73 -10.37 -13.24 -15.66
C THR A 73 -9.07 -12.96 -14.91
N VAL A 74 -9.03 -11.88 -14.14
CA VAL A 74 -7.88 -11.51 -13.31
C VAL A 74 -8.11 -12.00 -11.88
N SER A 75 -7.33 -12.98 -11.45
CA SER A 75 -7.43 -13.55 -10.10
C SER A 75 -7.13 -12.50 -9.02
N ALA A 76 -7.86 -12.52 -7.90
CA ALA A 76 -7.51 -11.72 -6.73
C ALA A 76 -6.60 -12.48 -5.74
N THR A 77 -6.26 -13.74 -6.00
CA THR A 77 -5.45 -14.57 -5.09
C THR A 77 -3.98 -14.15 -5.16
N PRO A 78 -3.41 -13.57 -4.09
CA PRO A 78 -2.04 -13.08 -4.14
C PRO A 78 -1.01 -14.12 -3.72
N HIS A 79 0.22 -13.90 -4.17
CA HIS A 79 1.42 -14.52 -3.62
C HIS A 79 1.74 -13.90 -2.26
N CYS A 80 2.22 -14.70 -1.31
CA CYS A 80 2.58 -14.13 -0.02
C CYS A 80 3.86 -13.28 -0.12
N THR A 81 3.82 -12.08 0.46
CA THR A 81 4.95 -11.15 0.52
C THR A 81 5.43 -10.86 1.93
N ASP A 82 4.52 -10.80 2.90
CA ASP A 82 4.86 -10.45 4.28
C ASP A 82 3.97 -11.17 5.29
N ILE A 83 4.54 -11.40 6.47
CA ILE A 83 3.87 -12.03 7.60
C ILE A 83 4.27 -11.32 8.90
N SER A 84 3.28 -11.13 9.77
CA SER A 84 3.51 -10.75 11.16
C SER A 84 2.54 -11.51 12.06
N VAL A 85 2.97 -12.68 12.54
CA VAL A 85 2.15 -13.55 13.42
C VAL A 85 1.75 -12.81 14.69
N ILE A 86 2.69 -12.06 15.27
CA ILE A 86 2.46 -11.33 16.54
C ILE A 86 1.40 -10.24 16.42
N ASN A 87 1.26 -9.67 15.22
CA ASN A 87 0.23 -8.67 14.91
C ASN A 87 -0.98 -9.27 14.20
N GLY A 88 -0.95 -10.58 13.92
CA GLY A 88 -2.00 -11.32 13.23
C GLY A 88 -2.23 -10.84 11.79
N ILE A 89 -1.16 -10.55 11.04
CA ILE A 89 -1.24 -9.98 9.68
C ILE A 89 -0.54 -10.88 8.68
N THR A 90 -1.19 -11.05 7.53
CA THR A 90 -0.60 -11.56 6.29
C THR A 90 -0.78 -10.51 5.21
N VAL A 91 0.24 -10.31 4.39
CA VAL A 91 0.20 -9.46 3.20
C VAL A 91 0.53 -10.30 1.99
N GLY A 92 -0.20 -10.07 0.90
CA GLY A 92 0.14 -10.65 -0.38
C GLY A 92 -0.01 -9.66 -1.52
N GLN A 93 0.68 -9.98 -2.62
CA GLN A 93 0.65 -9.25 -3.86
C GLN A 93 0.31 -10.17 -5.04
N HIS A 94 -0.53 -9.68 -5.96
CA HIS A 94 -0.80 -10.33 -7.23
C HIS A 94 -0.45 -9.37 -8.37
N LEU A 95 0.16 -9.90 -9.42
CA LEU A 95 0.45 -9.15 -10.63
C LEU A 95 -0.12 -9.93 -11.81
N ASP A 96 -0.91 -9.26 -12.64
CA ASP A 96 -1.47 -9.85 -13.85
C ASP A 96 -1.37 -8.86 -15.01
N THR A 97 -1.16 -9.38 -16.21
CA THR A 97 -1.06 -8.57 -17.43
C THR A 97 -2.25 -8.84 -18.32
N VAL A 98 -3.05 -7.80 -18.53
CA VAL A 98 -4.21 -7.82 -19.42
C VAL A 98 -3.94 -6.99 -20.66
N HIS A 99 -4.60 -7.33 -21.77
CA HIS A 99 -4.41 -6.67 -23.06
C HIS A 99 -5.68 -5.90 -23.41
N ILE A 100 -5.67 -4.59 -23.16
CA ILE A 100 -6.88 -3.76 -23.20
C ILE A 100 -6.85 -2.84 -24.44
N PRO A 101 -7.96 -2.68 -25.18
CA PRO A 101 -8.09 -1.71 -26.25
C PRO A 101 -7.80 -0.29 -25.77
N THR A 102 -7.08 0.47 -26.60
CA THR A 102 -6.79 1.88 -26.34
C THR A 102 -8.07 2.71 -26.29
N GLY A 103 -8.07 3.81 -25.52
CA GLY A 103 -9.27 4.62 -25.28
C GLY A 103 -10.27 4.01 -24.29
N SER A 104 -10.03 2.81 -23.77
CA SER A 104 -10.86 2.23 -22.71
C SER A 104 -10.83 3.09 -21.45
N ASN A 105 -11.99 3.27 -20.83
CA ASN A 105 -12.17 4.01 -19.59
C ASN A 105 -13.17 3.27 -18.70
N PHE A 106 -12.69 2.70 -17.59
CA PHE A 106 -13.46 1.81 -16.73
C PHE A 106 -12.82 1.68 -15.36
N SER A 107 -13.57 1.16 -14.40
CA SER A 107 -13.04 0.82 -13.07
C SER A 107 -12.87 -0.69 -12.92
N ILE A 108 -11.82 -1.10 -12.19
CA ILE A 108 -11.61 -2.47 -11.73
C ILE A 108 -11.81 -2.51 -10.22
N ALA A 109 -12.49 -3.54 -9.71
CA ALA A 109 -12.85 -3.64 -8.30
C ALA A 109 -12.62 -5.04 -7.75
N PHE A 110 -12.08 -5.09 -6.53
CA PHE A 110 -12.12 -6.25 -5.66
C PHE A 110 -13.01 -5.96 -4.46
N ALA A 111 -14.12 -6.66 -4.36
CA ALA A 111 -15.11 -6.47 -3.30
C ALA A 111 -15.47 -7.81 -2.65
N GLY A 112 -15.89 -7.75 -1.39
CA GLY A 112 -16.26 -8.92 -0.62
C GLY A 112 -16.71 -8.57 0.79
N GLY A 113 -16.84 -9.60 1.64
CA GLY A 113 -17.12 -9.43 3.06
C GLY A 113 -16.43 -10.51 3.92
N ALA A 114 -16.07 -10.25 5.18
CA ALA A 114 -16.11 -8.99 5.93
C ALA A 114 -14.71 -8.47 6.32
N TRP A 115 -14.62 -7.17 6.63
CA TRP A 115 -13.44 -6.60 7.28
C TRP A 115 -13.12 -7.34 8.58
N GLY A 116 -11.85 -7.34 8.98
CA GLY A 116 -11.45 -7.60 10.37
C GLY A 116 -12.26 -6.71 11.32
N SER A 117 -12.55 -7.17 12.55
CA SER A 117 -13.49 -6.49 13.45
C SER A 117 -13.25 -4.97 13.55
N LEU A 118 -14.24 -4.18 13.17
CA LEU A 118 -14.24 -2.72 13.22
C LEU A 118 -15.25 -2.22 14.25
N THR A 119 -15.06 -1.00 14.73
CA THR A 119 -16.00 -0.28 15.60
C THR A 119 -17.22 0.23 14.83
N SER A 120 -17.06 0.57 13.55
CA SER A 120 -18.10 1.09 12.68
C SER A 120 -17.95 0.57 11.25
N GLY A 121 -19.07 0.21 10.62
CA GLY A 121 -19.09 -0.41 9.30
C GLY A 121 -18.45 -1.80 9.28
N GLY A 122 -17.88 -2.19 8.14
CA GLY A 122 -17.02 -3.37 8.04
C GLY A 122 -17.73 -4.65 7.56
N SER A 123 -19.03 -4.62 7.30
CA SER A 123 -19.77 -5.77 6.74
C SER A 123 -19.25 -6.16 5.35
N SER A 124 -18.71 -5.20 4.60
CA SER A 124 -18.15 -5.38 3.27
C SER A 124 -17.02 -4.41 2.98
N TRP A 125 -16.11 -4.80 2.09
CA TRP A 125 -15.11 -3.93 1.48
C TRP A 125 -15.33 -3.86 -0.02
N SER A 126 -14.90 -2.76 -0.62
CA SER A 126 -14.68 -2.64 -2.06
C SER A 126 -13.41 -1.83 -2.26
N ILE A 127 -12.47 -2.34 -3.04
CA ILE A 127 -11.24 -1.65 -3.44
C ILE A 127 -11.33 -1.45 -4.94
N THR A 128 -11.54 -0.22 -5.37
CA THR A 128 -11.82 0.10 -6.78
C THR A 128 -10.79 1.07 -7.33
N SER A 129 -10.20 0.72 -8.46
CA SER A 129 -9.20 1.52 -9.18
C SER A 129 -9.76 1.95 -10.53
N HIS A 130 -9.50 3.19 -10.93
CA HIS A 130 -9.96 3.74 -12.20
C HIS A 130 -8.85 3.64 -13.26
N VAL A 131 -9.15 2.95 -14.35
CA VAL A 131 -8.26 2.71 -15.49
C VAL A 131 -8.70 3.57 -16.66
N ASN A 132 -7.80 4.42 -17.14
CA ASN A 132 -8.04 5.33 -18.25
C ASN A 132 -6.91 5.25 -19.27
N LEU A 133 -7.22 4.63 -20.41
CA LEU A 133 -6.30 4.46 -21.53
C LEU A 133 -6.57 5.49 -22.64
N VAL A 134 -7.22 6.61 -22.34
CA VAL A 134 -7.27 7.76 -23.23
C VAL A 134 -5.91 8.47 -23.22
N LEU A 135 -5.42 8.83 -24.41
CA LEU A 135 -4.14 9.54 -24.52
C LEU A 135 -4.21 10.89 -23.82
N ARG A 136 -3.15 11.19 -23.08
CA ARG A 136 -3.03 12.45 -22.35
C ARG A 136 -2.92 13.61 -23.33
N THR A 137 -3.62 14.69 -23.02
CA THR A 137 -3.67 15.89 -23.87
C THR A 137 -2.35 16.67 -23.91
N ASN A 138 -1.49 16.53 -22.89
CA ASN A 138 -0.26 17.29 -22.78
C ASN A 138 0.94 16.70 -23.55
N ASN A 139 0.97 15.38 -23.77
CA ASN A 139 2.12 14.70 -24.37
C ASN A 139 1.76 13.56 -25.34
N GLY A 140 0.48 13.26 -25.54
CA GLY A 140 0.03 12.19 -26.43
C GLY A 140 0.46 10.78 -26.01
N LYS A 141 0.79 10.57 -24.73
CA LYS A 141 1.14 9.26 -24.16
C LYS A 141 0.01 8.75 -23.26
N TYR A 142 -0.01 7.46 -22.98
CA TYR A 142 -0.88 6.89 -21.96
C TYR A 142 -0.39 7.23 -20.56
N ASN A 143 -1.32 7.20 -19.62
CA ASN A 143 -1.03 7.38 -18.21
C ASN A 143 -0.50 6.10 -17.54
N SER A 144 0.30 6.25 -16.49
CA SER A 144 0.68 5.21 -15.53
C SER A 144 0.14 5.62 -14.17
N ALA A 145 -0.77 4.84 -13.59
CA ALA A 145 -1.43 5.25 -12.35
C ALA A 145 -0.43 5.38 -11.18
N PRO A 146 -0.74 6.21 -10.17
CA PRO A 146 0.13 6.35 -9.02
C PRO A 146 0.24 5.05 -8.24
N VAL A 147 1.36 4.89 -7.56
CA VAL A 147 1.59 3.78 -6.64
C VAL A 147 1.48 4.29 -5.21
N SER A 148 0.59 3.68 -4.44
CA SER A 148 0.41 3.95 -3.02
C SER A 148 -0.10 2.71 -2.31
N THR A 149 0.57 2.34 -1.22
CA THR A 149 0.23 1.18 -0.40
C THR A 149 0.38 1.58 1.06
N MET A 150 -0.58 1.20 1.90
CA MET A 150 -0.55 1.46 3.35
C MET A 150 -0.49 0.18 4.15
N MET A 151 0.24 0.20 5.26
CA MET A 151 0.32 -0.94 6.16
C MET A 151 -0.89 -0.91 7.07
N SER A 152 -1.45 -2.08 7.33
CA SER A 152 -2.60 -2.23 8.21
C SER A 152 -2.30 -3.22 9.33
N PRO A 153 -2.75 -2.98 10.59
CA PRO A 153 -3.32 -1.74 11.09
C PRO A 153 -2.23 -0.73 11.52
N ILE A 154 -2.52 0.56 11.43
CA ILE A 154 -1.78 1.66 12.07
C ILE A 154 -2.34 1.89 13.46
N ASN A 155 -1.48 2.22 14.43
CA ASN A 155 -1.95 2.51 15.78
C ASN A 155 -1.84 4.00 16.07
N ILE A 156 -2.88 4.52 16.71
CA ILE A 156 -3.00 5.91 17.12
C ILE A 156 -3.21 5.94 18.63
N ILE A 157 -2.64 6.94 19.30
CA ILE A 157 -2.71 7.03 20.76
C ILE A 157 -4.05 7.66 21.17
N LEU A 158 -4.65 7.11 22.22
CA LEU A 158 -5.89 7.62 22.81
C LEU A 158 -5.84 9.13 23.05
N ASN A 159 -6.84 9.84 22.55
CA ASN A 159 -7.02 11.29 22.69
C ASN A 159 -5.86 12.15 22.16
N GLU A 160 -5.00 11.58 21.31
CA GLU A 160 -3.92 12.30 20.64
C GLU A 160 -4.20 12.41 19.14
N SER A 161 -4.13 13.64 18.63
CA SER A 161 -4.22 13.90 17.20
C SER A 161 -3.02 13.32 16.49
N THR A 162 -3.24 12.28 15.69
CA THR A 162 -2.19 11.60 14.92
C THR A 162 -2.23 12.05 13.47
N ILE A 163 -1.06 12.42 12.93
CA ILE A 163 -0.86 12.75 11.52
C ILE A 163 -0.36 11.51 10.80
N ILE A 164 -1.10 11.06 9.78
CA ILE A 164 -0.74 9.93 8.92
C ILE A 164 -0.56 10.45 7.50
N THR A 165 0.67 10.46 7.00
CA THR A 165 0.98 10.83 5.61
C THR A 165 0.84 9.61 4.69
N VAL A 166 -0.03 9.61 3.71
CA VAL A 166 -0.10 8.48 2.77
C VAL A 166 1.11 8.52 1.84
N PRO A 167 1.78 7.39 1.60
CA PRO A 167 2.86 7.33 0.66
C PRO A 167 2.43 7.45 -0.78
N LEU A 168 3.17 8.23 -1.57
CA LEU A 168 2.86 8.51 -2.94
C LEU A 168 4.10 8.32 -3.83
N SER A 169 3.87 7.79 -5.02
CA SER A 169 4.84 7.79 -6.11
C SER A 169 4.08 7.82 -7.43
N ASP A 170 4.56 8.63 -8.36
CA ASP A 170 4.02 8.71 -9.72
C ASP A 170 5.15 8.59 -10.73
N ALA A 171 4.92 7.80 -11.77
CA ALA A 171 5.96 7.47 -12.74
C ALA A 171 5.99 8.45 -13.93
N ASP A 172 4.99 9.33 -14.05
CA ASP A 172 4.84 10.28 -15.15
C ASP A 172 5.09 11.74 -14.70
N GLY A 173 5.29 11.96 -13.39
CA GLY A 173 5.61 13.25 -12.78
C GLY A 173 4.37 14.11 -12.51
N ASP A 174 3.21 13.48 -12.35
CA ASP A 174 1.94 14.16 -12.17
C ASP A 174 1.74 14.78 -10.79
N VAL A 175 0.78 15.69 -10.71
CA VAL A 175 0.33 16.25 -9.44
C VAL A 175 -0.59 15.25 -8.77
N LEU A 176 -0.19 14.78 -7.59
CA LEU A 176 -0.97 13.83 -6.80
C LEU A 176 -1.83 14.53 -5.76
N ARG A 177 -3.09 14.11 -5.66
CA ARG A 177 -4.00 14.54 -4.61
C ARG A 177 -4.79 13.39 -4.02
N CYS A 178 -5.23 13.54 -2.78
CA CYS A 178 -6.11 12.58 -2.15
C CYS A 178 -7.46 13.16 -1.78
N ARG A 179 -8.44 12.26 -1.77
CA ARG A 179 -9.80 12.46 -1.27
C ARG A 179 -10.29 11.21 -0.56
N TRP A 180 -11.35 11.32 0.22
CA TRP A 180 -12.02 10.13 0.73
C TRP A 180 -12.60 9.29 -0.41
N ALA A 181 -12.59 7.98 -0.21
CA ALA A 181 -13.30 7.05 -1.07
C ALA A 181 -14.81 7.26 -0.91
N THR A 182 -15.55 7.07 -1.99
CA THR A 182 -17.00 7.31 -2.06
C THR A 182 -17.72 6.13 -2.70
N SER A 183 -19.01 6.04 -2.45
CA SER A 183 -19.91 5.16 -3.19
C SER A 183 -20.89 6.04 -3.95
N SER A 184 -20.52 6.43 -5.17
CA SER A 184 -21.27 7.40 -5.95
C SER A 184 -21.13 7.16 -7.45
N ASN A 185 -22.07 7.66 -8.25
CA ASN A 185 -22.03 7.57 -9.72
C ASN A 185 -21.85 6.15 -10.27
N GLY A 186 -22.39 5.14 -9.58
CA GLY A 186 -22.30 3.73 -10.00
C GLY A 186 -20.94 3.06 -9.73
N VAL A 187 -20.05 3.73 -9.00
CA VAL A 187 -18.74 3.19 -8.58
C VAL A 187 -18.71 3.15 -7.04
N ASP A 188 -18.46 1.97 -6.49
CA ASP A 188 -18.37 1.75 -5.05
C ASP A 188 -16.91 1.58 -4.61
N GLU A 189 -16.27 2.65 -4.15
CA GLU A 189 -14.83 2.66 -3.79
C GLU A 189 -14.55 2.21 -2.35
N CYS A 190 -15.58 1.97 -1.54
CA CYS A 190 -15.43 1.77 -0.09
C CYS A 190 -16.50 0.87 0.56
N ALA A 191 -17.57 0.51 -0.14
CA ALA A 191 -18.67 -0.31 0.37
C ALA A 191 -19.16 0.18 1.75
N SER A 192 -19.14 -0.68 2.77
CA SER A 192 -19.66 -0.34 4.10
C SER A 192 -18.75 0.58 4.94
N VAL A 193 -17.61 1.01 4.43
CA VAL A 193 -16.62 1.80 5.19
C VAL A 193 -16.32 3.17 4.56
N CYS A 194 -17.26 3.75 3.82
CA CYS A 194 -17.11 5.09 3.24
C CYS A 194 -17.02 6.18 4.33
N PRO A 195 -15.92 6.98 4.35
CA PRO A 195 -15.83 8.16 5.20
C PRO A 195 -16.84 9.25 4.80
N PRO A 196 -17.19 10.18 5.70
CA PRO A 196 -16.65 10.33 7.06
C PRO A 196 -17.32 9.41 8.09
N SER A 197 -18.46 8.78 7.77
CA SER A 197 -19.26 7.99 8.72
C SER A 197 -18.56 6.75 9.28
N SER A 198 -17.58 6.20 8.57
CA SER A 198 -16.79 5.05 9.01
C SER A 198 -15.66 5.40 9.98
N LEU A 199 -15.39 6.69 10.21
CA LEU A 199 -14.24 7.20 10.97
C LEU A 199 -14.69 8.03 12.19
N PRO A 200 -13.81 8.26 13.17
CA PRO A 200 -14.07 9.19 14.26
C PRO A 200 -14.47 10.59 13.76
N SER A 201 -15.34 11.27 14.51
CA SER A 201 -15.68 12.68 14.27
C SER A 201 -14.41 13.53 14.21
N ASN A 202 -14.37 14.52 13.32
CA ASN A 202 -13.23 15.42 13.05
C ASN A 202 -12.04 14.77 12.33
N THR A 203 -12.15 13.53 11.87
CA THR A 203 -11.14 12.95 10.97
C THR A 203 -11.13 13.71 9.64
N THR A 204 -9.96 14.22 9.25
CA THR A 204 -9.80 15.07 8.06
C THR A 204 -8.73 14.50 7.14
N ILE A 205 -8.96 14.58 5.83
CA ILE A 205 -7.94 14.35 4.80
C ILE A 205 -7.64 15.66 4.08
N TYR A 206 -6.36 15.92 3.85
CA TYR A 206 -5.87 17.04 3.06
C TYR A 206 -5.48 16.56 1.66
N SER A 207 -5.52 17.48 0.68
CA SER A 207 -5.18 17.16 -0.71
C SER A 207 -3.75 16.66 -0.88
N ASN A 208 -2.81 17.00 0.00
CA ASN A 208 -1.46 16.45 0.02
C ASN A 208 -1.38 15.04 0.63
N CYS A 209 -2.51 14.34 0.72
CA CYS A 209 -2.62 12.98 1.25
C CYS A 209 -2.19 12.84 2.71
N THR A 210 -2.39 13.90 3.49
CA THR A 210 -2.21 13.84 4.95
C THR A 210 -3.55 13.64 5.63
N ILE A 211 -3.63 12.69 6.54
CA ILE A 211 -4.80 12.41 7.37
C ILE A 211 -4.51 12.89 8.79
N VAL A 212 -5.49 13.56 9.39
CA VAL A 212 -5.48 13.89 10.81
C VAL A 212 -6.64 13.16 11.46
N ILE A 213 -6.32 12.32 12.45
CA ILE A 213 -7.29 11.44 13.12
C ILE A 213 -7.02 11.40 14.62
N THR A 214 -8.10 11.38 15.42
CA THR A 214 -8.03 11.21 16.88
C THR A 214 -8.99 10.11 17.28
N GLY A 215 -8.55 9.18 18.13
CA GLY A 215 -9.38 8.10 18.66
C GLY A 215 -9.68 8.29 20.14
N SER A 216 -10.93 8.07 20.55
CA SER A 216 -11.39 8.38 21.93
C SER A 216 -11.59 7.16 22.84
N THR A 217 -11.45 5.94 22.32
CA THR A 217 -11.63 4.71 23.11
C THR A 217 -10.59 3.67 22.71
N VAL A 218 -9.82 3.17 23.67
CA VAL A 218 -8.81 2.13 23.45
C VAL A 218 -9.48 0.87 22.89
N GLY A 219 -8.84 0.24 21.90
CA GLY A 219 -9.32 -0.97 21.25
C GLY A 219 -10.24 -0.70 20.07
N ASN A 220 -10.76 0.52 19.90
CA ASN A 220 -11.52 0.88 18.71
C ASN A 220 -10.67 0.72 17.45
N LYS A 221 -11.32 0.25 16.38
CA LYS A 221 -10.72 0.01 15.07
C LYS A 221 -11.58 0.64 13.99
N PHE A 222 -10.98 1.40 13.10
CA PHE A 222 -11.69 2.05 12.01
C PHE A 222 -11.00 1.73 10.68
N ALA A 223 -11.77 1.45 9.64
CA ALA A 223 -11.23 1.31 8.30
C ALA A 223 -11.15 2.69 7.64
N VAL A 224 -9.96 3.07 7.20
CA VAL A 224 -9.70 4.26 6.42
C VAL A 224 -9.73 3.85 4.95
N GLY A 225 -10.57 4.49 4.15
CA GLY A 225 -10.62 4.31 2.70
C GLY A 225 -10.49 5.65 1.98
N LEU A 226 -9.47 5.78 1.14
CA LEU A 226 -9.20 7.00 0.36
C LEU A 226 -8.77 6.66 -1.06
N MET A 227 -8.83 7.67 -1.93
CA MET A 227 -8.36 7.60 -3.31
C MET A 227 -7.14 8.50 -3.48
N VAL A 228 -6.10 7.97 -4.11
CA VAL A 228 -4.94 8.70 -4.62
C VAL A 228 -5.17 8.95 -6.09
N GLU A 229 -5.18 10.22 -6.50
CA GLU A 229 -5.51 10.65 -7.84
C GLU A 229 -4.37 11.46 -8.44
N ASP A 230 -4.07 11.20 -9.70
CA ASP A 230 -3.06 11.90 -10.48
C ASP A 230 -3.69 12.88 -11.47
N PHE A 231 -2.99 13.99 -11.68
CA PHE A 231 -3.47 15.09 -12.49
C PHE A 231 -2.34 15.65 -13.32
N ILE A 232 -2.63 15.95 -14.59
CA ILE A 232 -1.67 16.53 -15.55
C ILE A 232 -0.95 17.77 -14.96
N ASN A 233 -1.68 18.59 -14.18
CA ASN A 233 -1.14 19.77 -13.52
C ASN A 233 -2.02 20.18 -12.32
N SER A 234 -1.56 21.19 -11.57
CA SER A 234 -2.22 21.69 -10.35
C SER A 234 -3.61 22.31 -10.58
N THR A 235 -3.93 22.72 -11.80
CA THR A 235 -5.21 23.35 -12.15
C THR A 235 -6.24 22.37 -12.71
N SER A 236 -5.84 21.14 -13.07
CA SER A 236 -6.77 20.14 -13.57
C SER A 236 -7.80 19.79 -12.50
N SER A 237 -9.06 19.62 -12.91
CA SER A 237 -10.14 19.12 -12.04
C SER A 237 -10.51 17.66 -12.32
N VAL A 238 -9.99 17.09 -13.42
CA VAL A 238 -10.27 15.72 -13.84
C VAL A 238 -9.02 14.87 -13.61
N PRO A 239 -9.11 13.80 -12.79
CA PRO A 239 -7.98 12.90 -12.58
C PRO A 239 -7.71 12.05 -13.83
N LEU A 240 -6.46 11.69 -14.07
CA LEU A 240 -6.11 10.74 -15.11
C LEU A 240 -6.48 9.32 -14.68
N SER A 241 -6.26 9.01 -13.41
CA SER A 241 -6.57 7.75 -12.75
C SER A 241 -6.85 7.96 -11.26
N SER A 242 -7.42 6.95 -10.62
CA SER A 242 -7.73 6.96 -9.18
C SER A 242 -7.36 5.60 -8.60
N VAL A 243 -6.49 5.57 -7.60
CA VAL A 243 -5.97 4.35 -6.95
C VAL A 243 -6.46 4.28 -5.50
N PRO A 244 -7.11 3.19 -5.10
CA PRO A 244 -7.66 3.05 -3.75
C PRO A 244 -6.55 2.71 -2.76
N VAL A 245 -6.60 3.32 -1.58
CA VAL A 245 -5.74 2.96 -0.46
C VAL A 245 -6.63 2.73 0.74
N GLN A 246 -6.64 1.50 1.24
CA GLN A 246 -7.42 1.15 2.42
C GLN A 246 -6.59 0.44 3.48
N PHE A 247 -6.80 0.81 4.74
CA PHE A 247 -6.10 0.23 5.89
C PHE A 247 -6.90 0.45 7.17
N ILE A 248 -6.54 -0.23 8.26
CA ILE A 248 -7.19 -0.07 9.56
C ILE A 248 -6.35 0.87 10.43
N VAL A 249 -7.00 1.75 11.17
CA VAL A 249 -6.43 2.42 12.35
C VAL A 249 -6.97 1.77 13.61
N LYS A 250 -6.12 1.62 14.63
CA LYS A 250 -6.47 1.07 15.93
C LYS A 250 -6.05 2.03 17.03
N VAL A 251 -6.97 2.32 17.95
CA VAL A 251 -6.69 3.16 19.11
C VAL A 251 -6.00 2.33 20.18
N ILE A 252 -4.85 2.80 20.67
CA ILE A 252 -4.08 2.16 21.74
C ILE A 252 -4.02 3.06 22.97
N ALA A 253 -3.78 2.43 24.12
CA ALA A 253 -3.52 3.17 25.36
C ALA A 253 -2.23 4.02 25.21
N PRO A 254 -2.11 5.11 25.98
CA PRO A 254 -0.86 5.88 26.07
C PRO A 254 0.34 4.97 26.34
N LEU A 255 1.44 5.27 25.65
CA LEU A 255 2.65 4.46 25.72
C LEU A 255 3.38 4.72 27.04
N SER A 256 3.91 3.67 27.66
CA SER A 256 4.81 3.78 28.81
C SER A 256 6.16 4.41 28.45
N CYS A 257 6.54 4.37 27.17
CA CYS A 257 7.67 5.08 26.62
C CYS A 257 7.20 6.11 25.59
N ILE A 258 7.55 7.37 25.83
CA ILE A 258 7.21 8.49 24.95
C ILE A 258 8.11 8.58 23.71
N TYR A 259 9.26 7.90 23.73
CA TYR A 259 10.19 7.91 22.59
C TYR A 259 9.77 6.88 21.56
N GLN A 260 9.48 7.35 20.35
CA GLN A 260 9.27 6.45 19.23
C GLN A 260 10.60 5.79 18.82
N PRO A 261 10.57 4.52 18.42
CA PRO A 261 11.73 3.87 17.82
C PRO A 261 12.08 4.58 16.52
N LYS A 262 13.37 4.64 16.23
CA LYS A 262 13.85 5.21 14.98
C LYS A 262 14.21 4.08 14.02
N LEU A 263 13.59 4.05 12.85
CA LEU A 263 14.10 3.22 11.76
C LEU A 263 15.19 3.96 10.98
N ILE A 264 16.21 3.23 10.55
CA ILE A 264 17.25 3.68 9.63
C ILE A 264 17.15 2.79 8.39
N LEU A 265 16.99 3.45 7.23
CA LEU A 265 16.92 2.82 5.92
C LEU A 265 18.25 2.99 5.17
N PRO A 266 18.52 2.14 4.17
CA PRO A 266 19.58 2.36 3.20
C PRO A 266 19.40 3.71 2.47
N THR A 267 20.49 4.42 2.28
CA THR A 267 20.53 5.79 1.75
C THR A 267 20.23 5.91 0.26
N GLU A 268 20.34 4.85 -0.54
CA GLU A 268 20.22 4.92 -2.00
C GLU A 268 18.78 4.92 -2.50
N SER A 269 18.39 5.92 -3.32
CA SER A 269 17.03 6.12 -3.82
C SER A 269 16.59 5.13 -4.91
N CYS A 270 17.51 4.62 -5.73
CA CYS A 270 17.24 3.61 -6.75
C CYS A 270 18.52 2.79 -6.98
N THR A 271 18.49 1.49 -6.72
CA THR A 271 19.61 0.59 -6.98
C THR A 271 19.24 -0.33 -8.16
N PRO A 272 19.91 -0.24 -9.33
CA PRO A 272 19.65 -1.13 -10.45
C PRO A 272 20.18 -2.53 -10.13
N ILE A 273 19.31 -3.54 -10.22
CA ILE A 273 19.65 -4.94 -9.96
C ILE A 273 19.46 -5.73 -11.25
N LYS A 274 20.46 -6.51 -11.66
CA LYS A 274 20.33 -7.37 -12.84
C LYS A 274 19.47 -8.59 -12.50
N VAL A 275 18.78 -9.11 -13.51
CA VAL A 275 18.09 -10.41 -13.40
C VAL A 275 19.09 -11.47 -12.94
N ASN A 276 18.66 -12.32 -12.00
CA ASN A 276 19.46 -13.35 -11.33
C ASN A 276 20.59 -12.83 -10.42
N GLU A 277 20.69 -11.53 -10.18
CA GLU A 277 21.61 -10.96 -9.19
C GLU A 277 20.89 -10.76 -7.85
N THR A 278 21.51 -11.17 -6.75
CA THR A 278 20.89 -11.05 -5.42
C THR A 278 21.16 -9.68 -4.82
N PHE A 279 20.11 -8.89 -4.68
CA PHE A 279 20.07 -7.69 -3.86
C PHE A 279 19.94 -8.06 -2.38
N THR A 280 20.68 -7.36 -1.53
CA THR A 280 20.57 -7.48 -0.06
C THR A 280 20.47 -6.10 0.57
N SER A 281 19.62 -5.99 1.59
CA SER A 281 19.41 -4.76 2.35
C SER A 281 19.17 -5.05 3.82
N THR A 282 19.52 -4.11 4.70
CA THR A 282 19.29 -4.24 6.14
C THR A 282 18.46 -3.06 6.63
N LEU A 283 17.32 -3.37 7.25
CA LEU A 283 16.51 -2.43 8.00
C LEU A 283 17.01 -2.39 9.43
N LEU A 284 17.39 -1.22 9.93
CA LEU A 284 17.85 -1.04 11.30
C LEU A 284 16.78 -0.31 12.11
N ALA A 285 16.56 -0.75 13.34
CA ALA A 285 15.60 -0.21 14.26
C ALA A 285 16.28 0.10 15.61
N ILE A 286 16.17 1.36 16.05
CA ILE A 286 16.73 1.83 17.32
C ILE A 286 15.61 1.97 18.33
N ASN A 287 15.72 1.21 19.42
CA ASN A 287 14.91 1.33 20.62
C ASN A 287 15.46 2.46 21.53
N ASN A 288 14.77 3.60 21.53
CA ASN A 288 15.12 4.77 22.34
C ASN A 288 14.59 4.70 23.79
N CYS A 289 13.85 3.64 24.13
CA CYS A 289 13.22 3.47 25.44
C CYS A 289 14.08 2.66 26.41
N GLY A 290 15.31 2.29 26.01
CA GLY A 290 16.18 1.41 26.78
C GLY A 290 15.61 0.02 27.00
N ALA A 291 16.08 -0.67 28.05
CA ALA A 291 15.70 -2.05 28.36
C ALA A 291 14.25 -2.24 28.87
N ILE A 292 13.48 -1.16 29.00
CA ILE A 292 12.10 -1.20 29.52
C ILE A 292 11.14 -1.82 28.51
N VAL A 293 11.46 -1.73 27.22
CA VAL A 293 10.71 -2.34 26.11
C VAL A 293 11.66 -3.01 25.13
N THR A 294 11.14 -3.90 24.29
CA THR A 294 11.92 -4.54 23.23
C THR A 294 11.18 -4.45 21.90
N ILE A 295 11.94 -4.30 20.81
CA ILE A 295 11.39 -4.44 19.46
C ILE A 295 11.19 -5.93 19.21
N THR A 296 9.97 -6.31 18.83
CA THR A 296 9.60 -7.70 18.56
C THR A 296 9.30 -7.94 17.09
N ASP A 297 8.99 -6.88 16.34
CA ASP A 297 8.76 -6.98 14.91
C ASP A 297 9.15 -5.68 14.17
N ILE A 298 9.67 -5.83 12.96
CA ILE A 298 9.91 -4.77 11.99
C ILE A 298 9.07 -5.17 10.79
N SER A 299 7.85 -4.66 10.73
CA SER A 299 6.94 -5.00 9.65
C SER A 299 7.31 -4.25 8.38
N THR A 300 7.10 -4.90 7.26
CA THR A 300 7.38 -4.41 5.92
C THR A 300 6.14 -4.60 5.05
N LEU A 301 6.07 -3.84 3.96
CA LEU A 301 5.24 -4.17 2.81
C LEU A 301 6.16 -4.41 1.65
N SER A 302 6.42 -5.67 1.37
CA SER A 302 7.33 -6.10 0.33
C SER A 302 6.56 -6.48 -0.93
N PHE A 303 7.28 -6.59 -2.04
CA PHE A 303 6.75 -7.13 -3.28
C PHE A 303 7.09 -8.63 -3.42
N SER A 304 6.45 -9.30 -4.38
CA SER A 304 6.61 -10.73 -4.63
C SER A 304 8.08 -11.13 -4.79
N GLY A 305 8.53 -12.15 -4.06
CA GLY A 305 9.90 -12.68 -4.12
C GLY A 305 10.94 -11.98 -3.23
N MET A 306 10.58 -10.91 -2.52
CA MET A 306 11.45 -10.33 -1.48
C MET A 306 11.39 -11.18 -0.21
N VAL A 307 12.50 -11.80 0.18
CA VAL A 307 12.62 -12.63 1.38
C VAL A 307 13.14 -11.81 2.55
N GLN A 308 12.64 -12.11 3.75
CA GLN A 308 12.97 -11.40 4.97
C GLN A 308 13.40 -12.36 6.07
N THR A 309 14.35 -11.94 6.90
CA THR A 309 14.65 -12.66 8.15
C THR A 309 13.63 -12.30 9.24
N SER A 310 13.59 -13.10 10.31
CA SER A 310 13.03 -12.62 11.58
C SER A 310 13.82 -11.38 12.07
N VAL A 311 13.22 -10.61 12.98
CA VAL A 311 13.95 -9.53 13.66
C VAL A 311 15.07 -10.12 14.50
N ILE A 312 16.27 -9.58 14.35
CA ILE A 312 17.46 -9.97 15.07
C ILE A 312 17.86 -8.83 15.99
N LYS A 313 18.15 -9.17 17.25
CA LYS A 313 18.70 -8.23 18.23
C LYS A 313 20.21 -8.13 18.05
N PHE A 314 20.70 -6.98 17.61
CA PHE A 314 22.15 -6.74 17.51
C PHE A 314 22.75 -6.42 18.89
N ASN A 315 22.09 -5.52 19.64
CA ASN A 315 22.44 -5.22 21.04
C ASN A 315 21.19 -4.79 21.83
N SER A 316 21.35 -4.21 23.03
CA SER A 316 20.22 -3.79 23.88
C SER A 316 19.29 -2.75 23.23
N SER A 317 19.81 -1.93 22.32
CA SER A 317 19.09 -0.81 21.71
C SER A 317 18.88 -0.97 20.21
N VAL A 318 19.65 -1.82 19.53
CA VAL A 318 19.62 -1.94 18.06
C VAL A 318 19.12 -3.31 17.65
N PHE A 319 18.13 -3.31 16.76
CA PHE A 319 17.52 -4.47 16.15
C PHE A 319 17.57 -4.31 14.64
N TYR A 320 17.57 -5.42 13.91
CA TYR A 320 17.59 -5.37 12.46
C TYR A 320 16.81 -6.50 11.81
N LYS A 321 16.42 -6.28 10.56
CA LYS A 321 15.81 -7.27 9.67
C LYS A 321 16.52 -7.19 8.33
N ASN A 322 16.99 -8.33 7.84
CA ASN A 322 17.60 -8.41 6.51
C ASN A 322 16.53 -8.71 5.47
N LEU A 323 16.68 -8.08 4.32
CA LEU A 323 15.85 -8.27 3.16
C LEU A 323 16.75 -8.73 2.00
N THR A 324 16.31 -9.75 1.27
CA THR A 324 17.02 -10.28 0.10
C THR A 324 16.06 -10.46 -1.06
N TRP A 325 16.49 -10.15 -2.27
CA TRP A 325 15.70 -10.36 -3.48
C TRP A 325 16.57 -10.69 -4.68
N THR A 326 16.13 -11.66 -5.47
CA THR A 326 16.77 -12.05 -6.73
C THR A 326 15.72 -11.92 -7.83
N PRO A 327 15.77 -10.87 -8.68
CA PRO A 327 14.79 -10.67 -9.73
C PRO A 327 14.84 -11.77 -10.78
N THR A 328 13.67 -12.15 -11.26
CA THR A 328 13.49 -12.95 -12.48
C THR A 328 13.18 -12.07 -13.69
N ILE A 329 13.21 -12.63 -14.89
CA ILE A 329 12.87 -11.90 -16.13
C ILE A 329 11.46 -11.31 -16.10
N ASN A 330 10.52 -11.96 -15.40
CA ASN A 330 9.14 -11.50 -15.27
C ASN A 330 8.97 -10.34 -14.27
N GLN A 331 10.02 -9.97 -13.54
CA GLN A 331 10.04 -8.89 -12.57
C GLN A 331 10.85 -7.68 -13.06
N VAL A 332 11.27 -7.69 -14.32
CA VAL A 332 11.91 -6.53 -14.97
C VAL A 332 10.94 -5.37 -15.00
N GLY A 333 11.38 -4.22 -14.49
CA GLY A 333 10.58 -3.02 -14.37
C GLY A 333 10.87 -2.30 -13.06
N TYR A 334 10.13 -1.23 -12.82
CA TYR A 334 10.22 -0.49 -11.56
C TYR A 334 9.58 -1.30 -10.42
N GLN A 335 10.34 -1.53 -9.36
CA GLN A 335 9.82 -2.09 -8.09
C GLN A 335 9.75 -0.95 -7.07
N PRO A 336 8.62 -0.78 -6.35
CA PRO A 336 8.47 0.30 -5.38
C PRO A 336 9.50 0.16 -4.25
N LYS A 337 10.24 1.25 -3.99
CA LYS A 337 11.23 1.31 -2.90
C LYS A 337 10.54 1.37 -1.54
N PHE A 338 11.17 0.80 -0.51
CA PHE A 338 10.87 0.99 0.91
C PHE A 338 11.02 2.46 1.39
N SER A 339 10.03 3.04 2.06
CA SER A 339 10.12 4.32 2.81
C SER A 339 9.43 4.15 4.18
N LEU A 340 9.03 5.18 4.94
CA LEU A 340 8.74 5.02 6.37
C LEU A 340 7.47 5.70 6.91
N HIS A 341 6.82 4.98 7.84
CA HIS A 341 6.09 5.56 8.98
C HIS A 341 6.62 4.97 10.29
N ASN A 342 7.12 5.81 11.18
CA ASN A 342 7.35 5.39 12.56
C ASN A 342 5.99 5.30 13.25
N THR A 343 5.60 4.11 13.67
CA THR A 343 4.44 3.93 14.55
C THR A 343 4.83 2.91 15.63
N VAL A 344 4.88 3.36 16.88
CA VAL A 344 5.15 2.50 18.05
C VAL A 344 3.91 1.71 18.41
N LEU A 345 4.09 0.48 18.84
CA LEU A 345 2.99 -0.43 19.16
C LEU A 345 3.33 -1.26 20.38
N HIS A 346 2.54 -1.10 21.45
CA HIS A 346 2.61 -1.92 22.65
C HIS A 346 1.47 -2.96 22.67
N SER A 347 1.76 -4.19 23.06
CA SER A 347 0.76 -5.19 23.45
C SER A 347 0.63 -5.18 24.98
N MET A 348 -0.59 -5.12 25.52
CA MET A 348 -0.85 -5.01 26.96
C MET A 348 -0.48 -6.25 27.79
N SER A 349 0.16 -7.27 27.20
CA SER A 349 0.66 -8.42 27.94
C SER A 349 2.18 -8.44 28.07
N HIS A 350 2.93 -7.87 27.11
CA HIS A 350 4.40 -7.87 27.13
C HIS A 350 4.93 -6.64 26.40
N LYS A 351 6.03 -6.10 26.92
CA LYS A 351 6.66 -4.83 26.52
C LYS A 351 7.16 -4.83 25.06
N MET A 352 6.27 -4.60 24.09
CA MET A 352 6.57 -4.70 22.66
C MET A 352 6.65 -3.34 21.96
N VAL A 353 7.35 -3.33 20.83
CA VAL A 353 7.50 -2.23 19.89
C VAL A 353 7.51 -2.80 18.47
N ARG A 354 6.66 -2.25 17.58
CA ARG A 354 6.63 -2.52 16.12
C ARG A 354 7.15 -1.30 15.35
N ILE A 355 7.67 -1.50 14.14
CA ILE A 355 8.05 -0.41 13.21
C ILE A 355 7.60 -0.78 11.80
N HIS A 356 7.13 0.19 11.00
CA HIS A 356 6.53 -0.02 9.68
C HIS A 356 7.40 0.59 8.56
N VAL A 357 7.60 -0.15 7.47
CA VAL A 357 8.27 0.32 6.24
C VAL A 357 7.26 0.40 5.09
N LEU A 358 7.09 1.59 4.50
CA LEU A 358 6.10 2.02 3.52
C LEU A 358 6.70 2.95 2.43
N GLY A 359 6.72 2.54 1.17
CA GLY A 359 7.38 3.26 0.05
C GLY A 359 6.86 4.64 -0.33
N LEU A 360 7.71 5.66 -0.39
CA LEU A 360 7.38 7.07 -0.68
C LEU A 360 8.57 7.68 -1.43
N HIS A 361 8.33 8.25 -2.61
CA HIS A 361 9.35 8.96 -3.38
C HIS A 361 9.20 10.46 -3.14
N THR A 362 10.23 11.10 -2.59
CA THR A 362 10.50 12.52 -2.83
C THR A 362 11.21 12.63 -4.18
N LEU A 363 10.55 13.20 -5.19
CA LEU A 363 11.19 13.66 -6.41
C LEU A 363 12.08 14.87 -6.07
N GLN A 364 13.41 14.70 -6.09
CA GLN A 364 14.33 15.83 -6.17
C GLN A 364 14.27 16.41 -7.59
N LYS A 365 13.55 17.52 -7.76
CA LYS A 365 13.87 18.51 -8.80
C LYS A 365 15.25 19.08 -8.48
N GLN A 366 16.24 18.79 -9.33
CA GLN A 366 17.28 19.74 -9.80
C GLN A 366 18.41 18.99 -10.52
N ARG A 367 18.48 19.14 -11.85
CA ARG A 367 19.69 19.37 -12.68
C ARG A 367 19.42 19.02 -14.15
N GLN A 368 18.63 19.84 -14.85
CA GLN A 368 18.72 20.02 -16.32
C GLN A 368 18.26 21.44 -16.74
N GLN A 369 18.64 22.48 -15.97
CA GLN A 369 18.42 23.89 -16.38
C GLN A 369 19.67 24.77 -16.18
N GLN A 370 20.88 24.21 -16.33
CA GLN A 370 22.12 25.00 -16.35
C GLN A 370 23.06 24.69 -17.53
N GLN A 371 22.51 24.28 -18.68
CA GLN A 371 23.31 24.21 -19.93
C GLN A 371 22.67 24.87 -21.16
N GLN A 372 21.64 25.70 -20.97
CA GLN A 372 21.18 26.62 -22.02
C GLN A 372 20.93 27.98 -21.42
N GLN A 373 22.02 28.69 -21.11
CA GLN A 373 22.08 30.14 -21.03
C GLN A 373 23.56 30.54 -20.89
N HIS A 374 24.26 30.57 -22.01
CA HIS A 374 25.13 31.67 -22.35
C HIS A 374 25.31 31.69 -23.88
N PRO A 375 25.23 32.88 -24.52
CA PRO A 375 25.42 33.05 -25.95
C PRO A 375 26.85 32.72 -26.40
#